data_AF-A0A2E0SK53-F1
#
_entry.id   AF-A0A2E0SK53-F1
#
_cell.length_a   1.000
_cell.length_b   1.000
_cell.length_c   1.000
_cell.angle_alpha   90.00
_cell.angle_beta   90.00
_cell.angle_gamma   90.00
#
_symmetry.space_group_name_H-M   'P 1'
#
loop_
_entity.id
_entity.type
_entity.pdbx_description
1 polymer ?
#
loop_
_entity_poly.entity_id
_entity_poly.type
_entity_poly.pdbx_seq_one_letter_code
_entity_poly.pdbx_strand_id
1 'polypeptide(L)' 'MPAPEAIEEAVRQSIAQVKADESLQPGLTDDFETYDIDSLDRMSIMLQVEQKLGISLENEDPNKLNTIQKYIDHITGM' A
#
# COMPACT_ATOMS: atom_id res chain seq x y z
N MET A 1 8.66 5.15 13.83
CA MET A 1 8.16 4.95 12.46
C MET A 1 8.76 3.67 11.89
N PRO A 2 8.01 2.87 11.13
CA PRO A 2 8.54 1.70 10.42
C PRO A 2 9.57 2.12 9.36
N ALA A 3 10.51 1.22 9.04
CA ALA A 3 11.49 1.46 7.99
C ALA A 3 10.83 1.49 6.60
N PRO A 4 11.34 2.28 5.63
CA PRO A 4 10.84 2.30 4.24
C PRO A 4 10.69 0.91 3.63
N GLU A 5 11.68 0.05 3.85
CA GLU A 5 11.72 -1.34 3.35
C GLU A 5 10.58 -2.19 3.95
N ALA A 6 10.25 -1.97 5.23
CA ALA A 6 9.16 -2.67 5.89
C ALA A 6 7.79 -2.19 5.40
N ILE A 7 7.65 -0.90 5.08
CA ILE A 7 6.44 -0.34 4.48
C ILE A 7 6.24 -0.90 3.08
N GLU A 8 7.30 -0.90 2.26
CA GLU A 8 7.29 -1.49 0.92
C GLU A 8 6.84 -2.95 0.97
N GLU A 9 7.45 -3.76 1.82
CA GLU A 9 7.12 -5.17 1.97
C GLU A 9 5.66 -5.36 2.41
N ALA A 10 5.19 -4.57 3.38
CA ALA A 10 3.81 -4.63 3.84
C ALA A 10 2.81 -4.32 2.72
N VAL A 11 3.05 -3.25 1.94
CA VAL A 11 2.19 -2.87 0.82
C VAL A 11 2.20 -3.94 -0.27
N ARG A 12 3.37 -4.47 -0.65
CA ARG A 12 3.48 -5.55 -1.65
C ARG A 12 2.72 -6.81 -1.22
N GLN A 13 2.89 -7.23 0.04
CA GLN A 13 2.16 -8.38 0.59
C GLN A 13 0.65 -8.14 0.59
N SER A 14 0.21 -6.93 0.95
CA SER A 14 -1.20 -6.58 0.96
C SER A 14 -1.81 -6.55 -0.43
N ILE A 15 -1.08 -6.05 -1.43
CA ILE A 15 -1.50 -6.09 -2.83
C ILE A 15 -1.64 -7.54 -3.32
N ALA A 16 -0.62 -8.38 -3.08
CA ALA A 16 -0.66 -9.79 -3.46
C ALA A 16 -1.84 -10.53 -2.81
N GLN A 17 -2.14 -10.23 -1.54
CA GLN A 17 -3.26 -10.82 -0.82
C GLN A 17 -4.62 -10.35 -1.34
N VAL A 18 -4.77 -9.07 -1.67
CA VAL A 18 -6.04 -8.51 -2.17
C VAL A 18 -6.34 -8.97 -3.59
N LYS A 19 -5.34 -8.96 -4.48
CA LYS A 19 -5.51 -9.46 -5.86
C LYS A 19 -5.48 -11.00 -5.96
N ALA A 20 -5.14 -11.68 -4.86
CA ALA A 20 -4.89 -13.12 -4.84
C ALA A 20 -3.86 -13.55 -5.90
N ASP A 21 -2.85 -12.70 -6.14
CA ASP A 21 -1.79 -12.90 -7.13
C ASP A 21 -0.43 -12.53 -6.52
N GLU A 22 0.35 -13.55 -6.15
CA GLU A 22 1.69 -13.40 -5.57
C GLU A 22 2.76 -12.98 -6.61
N SER A 23 2.45 -13.08 -7.90
CA SER A 23 3.32 -12.64 -8.98
C SER A 23 3.21 -11.13 -9.24
N LEU A 24 2.16 -10.50 -8.71
CA LEU A 24 1.88 -9.09 -8.89
C LEU A 24 2.82 -8.25 -8.00
N GLN A 25 3.86 -7.71 -8.63
CA GLN A 25 4.89 -6.91 -7.96
C GLN A 25 4.98 -5.53 -8.60
N PRO A 26 4.09 -4.59 -8.22
CA PRO A 26 4.21 -3.21 -8.66
C PRO A 26 5.56 -2.62 -8.24
N GLY A 27 6.15 -1.80 -9.11
CA GLY A 27 7.29 -0.98 -8.74
C GLY A 27 6.89 0.13 -7.77
N LEU A 28 7.90 0.79 -7.20
CA LEU A 28 7.68 1.84 -6.19
C LEU A 28 6.82 3.00 -6.70
N THR A 29 7.03 3.39 -7.95
CA THR A 29 6.35 4.51 -8.60
C THR A 29 5.24 4.08 -9.56
N ASP A 30 5.01 2.76 -9.71
CA ASP A 30 3.99 2.29 -10.62
C ASP A 30 2.59 2.52 -10.06
N ASP A 31 1.71 3.03 -10.90
CA ASP A 31 0.34 3.30 -10.53
C ASP A 31 -0.45 2.00 -10.40
N PHE A 32 -1.15 1.86 -9.28
CA PHE A 32 -1.99 0.73 -8.96
C PHE A 32 -3.10 0.47 -9.99
N GLU A 33 -3.56 1.50 -10.71
CA GLU A 33 -4.54 1.35 -11.79
C GLU A 33 -4.01 0.49 -12.94
N THR A 34 -2.70 0.47 -13.17
CA THR A 34 -2.09 -0.38 -14.21
C THR A 34 -2.12 -1.87 -13.88
N TYR A 35 -2.37 -2.21 -12.61
CA TYR A 35 -2.45 -3.57 -12.08
C TYR A 35 -3.89 -3.97 -11.74
N ASP A 36 -4.88 -3.26 -12.27
CA ASP A 36 -6.30 -3.53 -12.01
C ASP A 36 -6.65 -3.41 -10.51
N ILE A 37 -5.92 -2.58 -9.75
CA ILE A 37 -6.16 -2.36 -8.32
C ILE A 37 -7.13 -1.18 -8.19
N ASP A 38 -8.40 -1.51 -7.98
CA ASP A 38 -9.49 -0.54 -7.86
C ASP A 38 -9.50 0.18 -6.50
N SER A 39 -10.35 1.20 -6.36
CA SER A 39 -10.48 1.97 -5.10
C SER A 39 -10.86 1.10 -3.89
N LEU A 40 -11.64 0.04 -4.08
CA LEU A 40 -11.97 -0.94 -3.04
C LEU A 40 -10.75 -1.79 -2.64
N ASP A 41 -9.92 -2.16 -3.62
CA ASP A 41 -8.69 -2.90 -3.36
C ASP A 41 -7.70 -2.01 -2.60
N ARG A 42 -7.55 -0.74 -3.00
CA ARG A 42 -6.70 0.25 -2.31
C ARG A 42 -7.13 0.45 -0.86
N MET A 43 -8.44 0.53 -0.59
CA MET A 43 -8.95 0.59 0.77
C MET A 43 -8.58 -0.67 1.57
N SER A 44 -8.70 -1.85 0.97
CA SER A 44 -8.32 -3.12 1.60
C SER A 44 -6.82 -3.22 1.87
N ILE A 45 -5.99 -2.75 0.93
CA ILE A 45 -4.54 -2.66 1.06
C ILE A 45 -4.17 -1.74 2.21
N MET A 46 -4.77 -0.54 2.28
CA MET A 46 -4.53 0.43 3.35
C MET A 46 -4.81 -0.19 4.73
N LEU A 47 -5.98 -0.82 4.91
CA LEU A 47 -6.36 -1.47 6.16
C LEU A 47 -5.40 -2.59 6.56
N GLN A 48 -4.91 -3.38 5.60
CA GLN A 48 -3.94 -4.44 5.89
C GLN A 48 -2.56 -3.87 6.24
N VAL A 49 -2.12 -2.80 5.58
CA VAL A 49 -0.85 -2.12 5.88
C VAL A 49 -0.90 -1.51 7.29
N GLU A 50 -2.01 -0.87 7.66
CA GLU A 50 -2.25 -0.37 9.02
C GLU A 50 -2.12 -1.47 10.07
N GLN A 51 -2.79 -2.61 9.84
CA GLN A 51 -2.75 -3.76 10.75
C GLN A 51 -1.35 -4.39 10.83
N LYS A 52 -0.65 -4.54 9.70
CA LYS A 52 0.70 -5.12 9.64
C LYS A 52 1.74 -4.25 10.35
N LEU A 53 1.65 -2.93 10.18
CA LEU A 53 2.63 -1.99 10.72
C LEU A 53 2.24 -1.43 12.09
N GLY A 54 0.99 -1.65 12.54
CA GLY A 54 0.47 -1.10 13.79
C GLY A 54 0.33 0.43 13.77
N ILE A 55 0.01 1.00 12.61
CA ILE A 55 -0.17 2.45 12.40
C ILE A 55 -1.64 2.77 12.08
N SER A 56 -2.01 4.05 12.17
CA SER A 56 -3.32 4.55 11.72
C SER A 56 -3.12 5.50 10.54
N LEU A 57 -3.78 5.19 9.43
CA LEU A 57 -3.91 5.95 8.20
C LEU A 57 -5.34 6.51 8.05
N GLU A 58 -6.15 6.52 9.13
CA GLU A 58 -7.59 6.88 9.10
C GLU A 58 -7.91 8.27 8.51
N ASN A 59 -6.94 9.19 8.46
CA ASN A 59 -7.13 10.51 7.88
C ASN A 59 -6.66 10.63 6.42
N GLU A 60 -6.09 9.57 5.85
CA GLU A 60 -5.55 9.59 4.49
C GLU A 60 -6.53 8.98 3.49
N ASP A 61 -6.60 9.61 2.32
CA ASP A 61 -7.47 9.13 1.25
C ASP A 61 -6.78 7.96 0.51
N PRO A 62 -7.36 6.74 0.49
CA PRO A 62 -6.76 5.59 -0.18
C PRO A 62 -6.59 5.82 -1.69
N ASN A 63 -7.34 6.74 -2.30
CA ASN A 63 -7.15 7.08 -3.71
C ASN A 63 -5.90 7.94 -3.94
N LYS A 64 -5.42 8.66 -2.94
CA LYS A 64 -4.16 9.43 -3.04
C LYS A 64 -2.95 8.50 -2.97
N LEU A 65 -3.05 7.39 -2.25
CA LEU A 65 -2.02 6.37 -2.11
C LEU A 65 -2.05 5.35 -3.26
N ASN A 66 -1.95 5.84 -4.50
CA ASN A 66 -2.00 5.02 -5.72
C ASN A 66 -0.65 4.39 -6.12
N THR A 67 0.40 4.52 -5.31
CA THR A 67 1.73 3.94 -5.55
C THR A 67 2.36 3.54 -4.21
N ILE A 68 3.26 2.57 -4.20
CA ILE A 68 3.96 2.14 -2.97
C ILE A 68 4.78 3.30 -2.40
N GLN A 69 5.45 4.07 -3.26
CA GLN A 69 6.26 5.20 -2.82
C GLN A 69 5.42 6.22 -2.04
N LYS A 70 4.17 6.48 -2.43
CA LYS A 70 3.30 7.37 -1.66
C LYS A 70 2.97 6.84 -0.26
N TYR A 71 2.82 5.53 -0.09
CA TYR A 71 2.71 4.94 1.25
C TYR A 71 3.98 5.19 2.07
N ILE A 72 5.15 4.98 1.48
CA ILE A 72 6.43 5.22 2.14
C ILE A 72 6.56 6.69 2.54
N ASP A 73 6.39 7.61 1.58
CA ASP A 73 6.49 9.06 1.81
C ASP A 73 5.48 9.53 2.87
N HIS A 74 4.24 9.02 2.83
CA HIS A 74 3.22 9.38 3.82
C HIS A 74 3.57 8.89 5.22
N ILE A 75 3.97 7.63 5.37
CA ILE A 75 4.23 7.01 6.67
C ILE A 75 5.56 7.47 7.28
N THR A 76 6.57 7.75 6.45
CA THR A 76 7.89 8.24 6.91
C THR A 76 7.94 9.76 7.05
N GLY A 77 7.04 10.48 6.39
CA GLY A 77 6.86 11.93 6.52
C GLY A 77 5.96 12.36 7.69
N MET A 78 5.28 11.42 8.36
CA MET A 78 4.50 11.63 9.59
C MET A 78 5.38 11.72 10.85
#